data_AF-A0A060XIX3-F1
#
_entry.id   AF-A0A060XIX3-F1
#
_cell.length_a   1.000
_cell.length_b   1.000
_cell.length_c   1.000
_cell.angle_alpha   90.00
_cell.angle_beta   90.00
_cell.angle_gamma   90.00
#
_symmetry.space_group_name_H-M   'P 1'
#
loop_
_entity.id
_entity.type
_entity.pdbx_description
1 polymer ?
#
loop_
_entity_poly.entity_id
_entity_poly.type
_entity_poly.pdbx_seq_one_letter_code
_entity_poly.pdbx_strand_id
1 'polypeptide(L)'
;MTPTLVGHQHCVNLLSWLSREKVFRLKPVLDDHVLLIKELANSMEVDFWSPESADLVTIDIDVDLHVPAAHTDMVYTILQQSGMETG
;
A
#
# COMPACT_ATOMS: atom_id res chain seq x y z
N MET A 1 38.91 -18.24 21.07
CA MET A 1 38.47 -17.06 21.83
C MET A 1 38.09 -16.02 20.79
N THR A 2 36.79 -15.82 20.60
CA THR A 2 36.21 -15.05 19.48
C THR A 2 36.41 -13.55 19.69
N PRO A 3 36.90 -12.79 18.70
CA PRO A 3 36.90 -11.34 18.79
C PRO A 3 35.49 -10.80 18.53
N THR A 4 34.91 -10.22 19.57
CA THR A 4 33.70 -9.39 19.55
C THR A 4 33.93 -8.18 18.65
N LEU A 5 33.27 -8.15 17.48
CA LEU A 5 33.21 -6.95 16.65
C LEU A 5 32.19 -5.98 17.25
N VAL A 6 32.69 -5.05 18.05
CA VAL A 6 32.03 -3.77 18.35
C VAL A 6 32.06 -2.92 17.09
N GLY A 7 30.98 -2.96 16.31
CA GLY A 7 30.71 -2.03 15.21
C GLY A 7 29.90 -0.85 15.73
N HIS A 8 30.60 0.20 16.15
CA HIS A 8 30.03 1.53 16.36
C HIS A 8 29.57 2.12 15.02
N GLN A 9 28.48 2.89 15.06
CA GLN A 9 28.16 3.98 14.13
C GLN A 9 27.43 3.61 12.83
N HIS A 10 26.10 3.38 12.91
CA HIS A 10 25.06 4.05 12.10
C HIS A 10 23.73 3.30 12.19
N CYS A 11 22.88 3.68 13.13
CA CYS A 11 21.41 3.63 13.00
C CYS A 11 20.80 4.58 14.05
N VAL A 12 21.43 5.73 14.30
CA VAL A 12 20.70 6.84 14.90
C VAL A 12 19.80 7.39 13.80
N ASN A 13 18.47 7.32 14.00
CA ASN A 13 17.41 7.99 13.22
C ASN A 13 16.52 7.16 12.24
N LEU A 14 15.96 6.03 12.65
CA LEU A 14 14.88 5.36 11.89
C LEU A 14 13.54 5.21 12.65
N LEU A 15 13.35 5.90 13.77
CA LEU A 15 12.13 5.80 14.59
C LEU A 15 11.12 6.94 14.38
N SER A 16 11.25 7.75 13.33
CA SER A 16 10.25 8.79 12.94
C SER A 16 9.84 8.76 11.46
N TRP A 17 10.18 7.69 10.72
CA TRP A 17 9.80 7.54 9.30
C TRP A 17 8.56 6.65 9.07
N LEU A 18 8.00 6.07 10.14
CA LEU A 18 6.96 5.03 10.11
C LEU A 18 5.55 5.54 10.51
N SER A 19 5.26 6.81 10.27
CA SER A 19 3.87 7.29 10.24
C SER A 19 3.75 8.27 9.10
N ARG A 20 3.67 7.70 7.91
CA ARG A 20 3.13 8.42 6.78
C ARG A 20 2.16 7.46 6.13
N GLU A 21 0.91 7.68 6.44
CA GLU A 21 -0.20 7.36 5.56
C GLU A 21 0.25 7.42 4.09
N LYS A 22 -0.09 6.38 3.33
CA LYS A 22 0.49 6.15 2.02
C LYS A 22 -0.61 6.10 0.99
N VAL A 23 -0.43 6.91 -0.05
CA VAL A 23 -1.28 6.86 -1.24
C VAL A 23 -0.72 5.81 -2.19
N PHE A 24 -1.58 4.89 -2.58
CA PHE A 24 -1.35 3.88 -3.61
C PHE A 24 -2.07 4.30 -4.87
N ARG A 25 -1.31 4.49 -5.95
CA ARG A 25 -1.85 4.71 -7.29
C ARG A 25 -1.97 3.36 -7.98
N LEU A 26 -3.22 2.92 -8.15
CA LEU A 26 -3.57 1.64 -8.72
C LEU A 26 -4.18 1.85 -10.10
N LYS A 27 -3.81 0.98 -11.04
CA LYS A 27 -4.43 0.94 -12.36
C LYS A 27 -5.04 -0.44 -12.61
N PRO A 28 -6.32 -0.68 -12.27
CA PRO A 28 -6.98 -1.94 -12.58
C PRO A 28 -7.04 -2.17 -14.09
N VAL A 29 -6.47 -3.29 -14.54
CA VAL A 29 -6.49 -3.72 -15.96
C VAL A 29 -7.50 -4.83 -16.23
N LEU A 30 -8.00 -5.48 -15.17
CA LEU A 30 -8.95 -6.60 -15.21
C LEU A 30 -10.10 -6.33 -14.25
N ASP A 31 -11.27 -6.90 -14.52
CA ASP A 31 -12.43 -6.85 -13.60
C ASP A 31 -12.09 -7.43 -12.22
N ASP A 32 -11.21 -8.43 -12.16
CA ASP A 32 -10.73 -9.02 -10.92
C ASP A 32 -9.97 -7.99 -10.05
N HIS A 33 -9.19 -7.10 -10.68
CA HIS A 33 -8.51 -6.02 -9.98
C HIS A 33 -9.49 -4.98 -9.44
N VAL A 34 -10.56 -4.68 -10.19
CA VAL A 34 -11.64 -3.81 -9.73
C VAL A 34 -12.33 -4.40 -8.51
N LEU A 35 -12.64 -5.70 -8.56
CA LEU A 35 -13.23 -6.40 -7.43
C LEU A 35 -12.30 -6.40 -6.21
N LEU A 36 -11.00 -6.66 -6.41
CA LEU A 36 -10.02 -6.62 -5.34
C LEU A 36 -9.95 -5.27 -4.63
N ILE A 37 -9.97 -4.15 -5.37
CA ILE A 37 -10.00 -2.81 -4.78
C ILE A 37 -11.26 -2.61 -3.94
N LYS A 38 -12.43 -3.05 -4.43
CA LYS A 38 -13.70 -2.96 -3.70
C LYS A 38 -13.68 -3.81 -2.43
N GLU A 39 -13.14 -5.03 -2.51
CA GLU A 39 -13.00 -5.93 -1.36
C GLU A 39 -12.02 -5.39 -0.32
N LEU A 40 -10.90 -4.80 -0.76
CA LEU A 40 -9.95 -4.11 0.11
C LEU A 40 -10.66 -2.98 0.87
N ALA A 41 -11.43 -2.15 0.17
CA ALA A 41 -12.19 -1.07 0.78
C ALA A 41 -13.31 -1.54 1.73
N ASN A 42 -13.88 -2.71 1.50
CA ASN A 42 -14.86 -3.30 2.40
C ASN A 42 -14.18 -3.95 3.63
N SER A 43 -13.01 -4.55 3.43
CA SER A 43 -12.28 -5.28 4.46
C SER A 43 -11.53 -4.39 5.44
N MET A 44 -11.15 -3.18 5.02
CA MET A 44 -10.40 -2.23 5.85
C MET A 44 -10.75 -0.78 5.53
N GLU A 45 -10.50 0.11 6.49
CA GLU A 45 -10.73 1.55 6.32
C GLU A 45 -9.64 2.15 5.41
N VAL A 46 -9.97 2.33 4.14
CA VAL A 46 -9.18 3.08 3.15
C VAL A 46 -9.97 4.28 2.66
N ASP A 47 -9.28 5.36 2.35
CA ASP A 47 -9.88 6.56 1.78
C ASP A 47 -9.67 6.57 0.26
N PHE A 48 -10.72 6.82 -0.51
CA PHE A 48 -10.64 6.95 -1.95
C PHE A 48 -10.41 8.41 -2.31
N TRP A 49 -9.21 8.73 -2.78
CA TRP A 49 -8.90 10.10 -3.19
C TRP A 49 -9.40 10.37 -4.62
N SER A 50 -9.23 9.41 -5.51
CA SER A 50 -9.76 9.47 -6.88
C SER A 50 -9.91 8.05 -7.41
N PRO A 51 -11.04 7.66 -8.04
CA PRO A 51 -12.31 8.38 -8.06
C PRO A 51 -12.89 8.54 -6.65
N GLU A 52 -13.90 9.41 -6.48
CA GLU A 52 -14.50 9.73 -5.17
C GLU A 52 -15.12 8.53 -4.42
N SER A 53 -15.24 7.36 -5.06
CA SER A 53 -15.89 6.18 -4.49
C SER A 53 -15.46 4.89 -5.17
N ALA A 54 -15.47 3.79 -4.41
CA ALA A 54 -15.20 2.43 -4.90
C ALA A 54 -16.13 2.01 -6.04
N ASP A 55 -17.38 2.48 -6.05
CA ASP A 55 -18.37 2.16 -7.09
C ASP A 55 -17.98 2.68 -8.48
N LEU A 56 -17.23 3.78 -8.52
CA LEU A 56 -16.73 4.40 -9.75
C LEU A 56 -15.45 3.74 -10.28
N VAL A 57 -14.91 2.76 -9.55
CA VAL A 57 -13.73 2.02 -9.98
C VAL A 57 -14.09 1.09 -11.15
N THR A 58 -13.46 1.32 -12.30
CA THR A 58 -13.57 0.51 -13.50
C THR A 58 -12.18 0.17 -14.05
N ILE A 59 -12.12 -0.75 -15.01
CA ILE A 59 -10.86 -1.04 -15.70
C ILE A 59 -10.30 0.21 -16.41
N ASP A 60 -8.97 0.26 -16.53
CA ASP A 60 -8.16 1.30 -17.17
C ASP A 60 -8.29 2.71 -16.57
N ILE A 61 -8.81 2.86 -15.34
CA ILE A 61 -8.82 4.16 -14.64
C ILE A 61 -7.68 4.27 -13.62
N ASP A 62 -7.34 5.49 -13.25
CA ASP A 62 -6.42 5.77 -12.15
C ASP A 62 -7.19 5.80 -10.83
N VAL A 63 -6.75 4.96 -9.88
CA VAL A 63 -7.33 4.86 -8.55
C VAL A 63 -6.29 5.21 -7.50
N ASP A 64 -6.45 6.37 -6.87
CA ASP A 64 -5.68 6.82 -5.72
C ASP A 64 -6.36 6.35 -4.42
N LEU A 65 -5.73 5.42 -3.72
CA LEU A 65 -6.16 4.94 -2.40
C LEU A 65 -5.24 5.44 -1.31
N HIS A 66 -5.80 6.12 -0.33
CA HIS A 66 -5.12 6.51 0.88
C HIS A 66 -5.25 5.41 1.93
N VAL A 67 -4.12 4.80 2.30
CA VAL A 67 -4.07 3.68 3.23
C VAL A 67 -3.33 4.11 4.50
N PRO A 68 -3.91 3.88 5.69
CA PRO A 68 -3.22 4.16 6.94
C PRO A 68 -1.95 3.30 7.06
N ALA A 69 -0.94 3.83 7.76
CA ALA A 69 0.36 3.16 7.91
C ALA A 69 0.24 1.74 8.49
N ALA A 70 -0.78 1.49 9.32
CA ALA A 70 -1.07 0.18 9.91
C ALA A 70 -1.41 -0.91 8.88
N HIS A 71 -1.96 -0.54 7.72
CA HIS A 71 -2.40 -1.49 6.68
C HIS A 71 -1.57 -1.43 5.40
N THR A 72 -0.61 -0.50 5.32
CA THR A 72 0.21 -0.27 4.12
C THR A 72 0.97 -1.53 3.68
N ASP A 73 1.59 -2.26 4.63
CA ASP A 73 2.39 -3.46 4.31
C ASP A 73 1.52 -4.62 3.79
N MET A 74 0.35 -4.79 4.39
CA MET A 74 -0.64 -5.78 3.98
C MET A 74 -1.23 -5.45 2.60
N VAL A 75 -1.68 -4.22 2.38
CA VAL A 75 -2.21 -3.78 1.08
C VAL A 75 -1.15 -3.95 -0.02
N TYR A 76 0.08 -3.54 0.24
CA TYR A 76 1.19 -3.74 -0.70
C TYR A 76 1.37 -5.22 -1.07
N THR A 77 1.35 -6.11 -0.07
CA THR A 77 1.48 -7.56 -0.30
C THR A 77 0.32 -8.12 -1.14
N ILE A 78 -0.92 -7.71 -0.86
CA ILE A 78 -2.12 -8.17 -1.59
C ILE A 78 -2.06 -7.71 -3.06
N LEU A 79 -1.71 -6.44 -3.30
CA LEU A 79 -1.58 -5.88 -4.65
C LEU A 79 -0.49 -6.59 -5.45
N GLN A 80 0.65 -6.87 -4.84
CA GLN A 80 1.75 -7.62 -5.46
C GLN A 80 1.34 -9.05 -5.82
N GLN A 81 0.58 -9.73 -4.95
CA GLN A 81 0.08 -11.08 -5.23
C GLN A 81 -0.95 -11.10 -6.37
N SER A 82 -1.75 -10.04 -6.49
CA SER A 82 -2.68 -9.87 -7.60
C SER A 82 -1.99 -9.56 -8.94
N GLY A 83 -0.69 -9.26 -8.94
CA GLY A 83 0.01 -8.76 -10.12
C GLY A 83 -0.48 -7.38 -10.57
N MET A 84 -1.07 -6.62 -9.65
CA MET A 84 -1.61 -5.30 -9.95
C MET A 84 -0.47 -4.29 -10.07
N GLU A 85 -0.43 -3.54 -11.18
CA GLU A 85 0.55 -2.49 -11.38
C GLU A 85 0.30 -1.33 -10.41
N THR A 86 1.36 -0.94 -9.70
CA THR A 86 1.37 0.20 -8.77
C THR A 86 2.38 1.23 -9.27
N GLY A 87 1.93 2.47 -9.48
CA GLY A 87 2.70 3.56 -10.08
C GLY A 87 3.44 4.46 -9.09
#